data_AF-A0A6I5NRB7-F1
#
_entry.id   AF-A0A6I5NRB7-F1
#
_cell.length_a   1.000
_cell.length_b   1.000
_cell.length_c   1.000
_cell.angle_alpha   90.00
_cell.angle_beta   90.00
_cell.angle_gamma   90.00
#
_symmetry.space_group_name_H-M   'P 1'
#
loop_
_entity.id
_entity.type
_entity.pdbx_description
1 polymer ?
#
loop_
_entity_poly.entity_id
_entity_poly.type
_entity_poly.pdbx_seq_one_letter_code
_entity_poly.pdbx_strand_id
1 'polypeptide(L)'
;MTSATQLPLHEQTYSLEHDRFVDLLSQTENLLIIQDLDGVCMGLVKDPLDRQIDTGYVIATQAFDSHFYVLTNGEHIGERGVNGIIERAFANAVVVREQGHYLPGLAAGGVQWQTRQGELAHPGVSVAELAFLEQVPDRIRQCLRQFAQTQHLPLDSTTLENCIQSSALANVASPTANLNTFHSALAGDHNTYLALQQTMQSLMDTLLTEAAEQGLGDAFFVHYAPNHGRDETGQEVIWLSQGEESGTTDFQFMLRGAIKEAGVLALLNRYYAQRTGTYPLGKDFNVRVAPHDHQALIQLVQDHFDPAAMPLMVGVGDTVTSKVMEVQGQRVAKRGGSDRNFLHLIQDIGRTLEVGNVVTYIDSSGGELKNRRPLTIEHRQGQPVVIAGPGDPADQADPLTLNVVFPGGYQEYCAAFQTAAANRRSR
;
A
#
# COMPACT_ATOMS: atom_id res chain seq x y z
N MET A 1 -1.62 30.26 -14.08
CA MET A 1 -0.16 30.48 -14.09
C MET A 1 0.23 30.95 -12.71
N THR A 2 0.59 30.01 -11.84
CA THR A 2 1.23 30.30 -10.56
C THR A 2 2.52 31.06 -10.84
N SER A 3 2.83 32.07 -10.03
CA SER A 3 4.15 32.72 -10.06
C SER A 3 5.19 31.66 -9.71
N ALA A 4 5.86 31.07 -10.70
CA ALA A 4 6.82 30.00 -10.49
C ALA A 4 7.87 30.43 -9.47
N THR A 5 7.98 29.68 -8.37
CA THR A 5 9.00 29.91 -7.37
C THR A 5 10.37 29.53 -7.92
N GLN A 6 11.43 30.24 -7.55
CA GLN A 6 12.80 29.84 -7.95
C GLN A 6 13.29 28.59 -7.21
N LEU A 7 12.61 28.17 -6.13
CA LEU A 7 13.00 27.02 -5.33
C LEU A 7 12.84 25.72 -6.12
N PRO A 8 13.77 24.75 -6.02
CA PRO A 8 13.58 23.39 -6.50
C PRO A 8 12.36 22.73 -5.86
N LEU A 9 11.68 21.80 -6.56
CA LEU A 9 10.47 21.15 -6.03
C LEU A 9 10.71 20.43 -4.70
N HIS A 10 11.87 19.79 -4.51
CA HIS A 10 12.20 19.07 -3.27
C HIS A 10 12.40 19.98 -2.04
N GLU A 11 12.55 21.29 -2.23
CA GLU A 11 12.62 22.29 -1.16
C GLU A 11 11.28 22.97 -0.88
N GLN A 12 10.26 22.69 -1.70
CA GLN A 12 8.93 23.26 -1.54
C GLN A 12 8.07 22.39 -0.62
N THR A 13 7.04 23.00 -0.06
CA THR A 13 5.97 22.32 0.69
C THR A 13 4.63 22.66 0.06
N TYR A 14 3.86 21.65 -0.28
CA TYR A 14 2.54 21.76 -0.92
C TYR A 14 2.53 22.56 -2.23
N SER A 15 3.55 22.36 -3.06
CA SER A 15 3.62 22.97 -4.39
C SER A 15 2.47 22.52 -5.27
N LEU A 16 1.86 23.48 -5.97
CA LEU A 16 0.90 23.26 -7.05
C LEU A 16 1.53 23.52 -8.43
N GLU A 17 2.87 23.55 -8.53
CA GLU A 17 3.60 23.78 -9.78
C GLU A 17 3.68 22.48 -10.62
N HIS A 18 2.51 21.96 -11.02
CA HIS A 18 2.39 20.68 -11.76
C HIS A 18 3.15 20.67 -13.09
N ASP A 19 3.24 21.81 -13.79
CA ASP A 19 4.03 21.92 -15.02
C ASP A 19 5.52 21.60 -14.76
N ARG A 20 6.08 22.06 -13.63
CA ARG A 20 7.47 21.75 -13.25
C ARG A 20 7.63 20.31 -12.81
N PHE A 21 6.59 19.72 -12.21
CA PHE A 21 6.60 18.29 -11.89
C PHE A 21 6.61 17.45 -13.18
N VAL A 22 5.80 17.83 -14.16
CA VAL A 22 5.79 17.23 -15.51
C VAL A 22 7.15 17.36 -16.19
N ASP A 23 7.79 18.53 -16.11
CA ASP A 23 9.15 18.73 -16.60
C ASP A 23 10.15 17.85 -15.84
N LEU A 24 10.11 17.82 -14.52
CA LEU A 24 11.01 16.96 -13.73
C LEU A 24 10.92 15.50 -14.17
N LEU A 25 9.71 14.95 -14.32
CA LEU A 25 9.53 13.56 -14.76
C LEU A 25 10.01 13.34 -16.20
N SER A 26 9.64 14.24 -17.12
CA SER A 26 9.94 14.05 -18.54
C SER A 26 11.42 14.29 -18.89
N GLN A 27 12.11 15.14 -18.12
CA GLN A 27 13.46 15.59 -18.43
C GLN A 27 14.56 14.89 -17.66
N THR A 28 14.25 14.25 -16.53
CA THR A 28 15.26 13.57 -15.71
C THR A 28 15.62 12.22 -16.31
N GLU A 29 16.89 12.03 -16.66
CA GLU A 29 17.40 10.76 -17.18
C GLU A 29 17.52 9.71 -16.07
N ASN A 30 18.28 10.00 -15.00
CA ASN A 30 18.42 9.11 -13.85
C ASN A 30 17.26 9.31 -12.84
N LEU A 31 16.09 8.76 -13.17
CA LEU A 31 14.84 8.90 -12.42
C LEU A 31 14.31 7.56 -11.92
N LEU A 32 13.93 7.47 -10.64
CA LEU A 32 13.21 6.33 -10.06
C LEU A 32 11.88 6.80 -9.44
N ILE A 33 10.76 6.38 -10.01
CA ILE A 33 9.40 6.64 -9.53
C ILE A 33 8.91 5.42 -8.76
N ILE A 34 8.50 5.62 -7.51
CA ILE A 34 7.91 4.61 -6.65
C ILE A 34 6.56 5.13 -6.16
N GLN A 35 5.48 4.42 -6.44
CA GLN A 35 4.14 4.87 -6.03
C GLN A 35 3.25 3.77 -5.47
N ASP A 36 2.29 4.15 -4.63
CA ASP A 36 1.14 3.29 -4.35
C ASP A 36 0.14 3.28 -5.54
N LEU A 37 -0.94 2.52 -5.40
CA LEU A 37 -1.98 2.34 -6.40
C LEU A 37 -3.28 3.02 -5.99
N ASP A 38 -3.88 2.54 -4.90
CA ASP A 38 -5.16 3.00 -4.39
C ASP A 38 -5.09 4.48 -4.01
N GLY A 39 -6.01 5.28 -4.53
CA GLY A 39 -6.01 6.74 -4.37
C GLY A 39 -4.92 7.49 -5.15
N VAL A 40 -3.91 6.81 -5.69
CA VAL A 40 -2.86 7.45 -6.49
C VAL A 40 -3.20 7.43 -7.98
N CYS A 41 -3.51 6.25 -8.53
CA CYS A 41 -3.84 6.10 -9.96
C CYS A 41 -5.21 5.45 -10.21
N MET A 42 -5.95 5.17 -9.13
CA MET A 42 -7.32 4.68 -9.15
C MET A 42 -8.07 5.26 -7.94
N GLY A 43 -9.39 5.39 -8.03
CA GLY A 43 -10.20 5.93 -6.94
C GLY A 43 -10.21 5.02 -5.71
N LEU A 44 -10.38 5.64 -4.53
CA LEU A 44 -10.69 4.90 -3.31
C LEU A 44 -12.14 4.45 -3.35
N VAL A 45 -12.38 3.15 -3.29
CA VAL A 45 -13.71 2.55 -3.35
C VAL A 45 -13.97 1.68 -2.12
N LYS A 46 -15.24 1.46 -1.78
CA LYS A 46 -15.63 0.59 -0.67
C LYS A 46 -15.38 -0.89 -0.98
N ASP A 47 -15.69 -1.31 -2.21
CA ASP A 47 -15.41 -2.66 -2.69
C ASP A 47 -14.24 -2.61 -3.68
N PRO A 48 -13.10 -3.29 -3.39
CA PRO A 48 -11.98 -3.43 -4.32
C PRO A 48 -12.35 -3.88 -5.75
N LEU A 49 -13.46 -4.60 -5.93
CA LEU A 49 -13.91 -5.05 -7.25
C LEU A 49 -14.46 -3.90 -8.11
N ASP A 50 -14.92 -2.81 -7.49
CA ASP A 50 -15.44 -1.61 -8.16
C ASP A 50 -14.32 -0.68 -8.64
N ARG A 51 -13.05 -0.99 -8.33
CA ARG A 51 -11.90 -0.20 -8.77
C ARG A 51 -11.84 -0.12 -10.29
N GLN A 52 -11.55 1.08 -10.78
CA GLN A 52 -11.33 1.36 -12.19
C GLN A 52 -9.98 2.05 -12.37
N ILE A 53 -9.30 1.71 -13.46
CA ILE A 53 -8.03 2.33 -13.85
C ILE A 53 -8.14 2.84 -15.29
N ASP A 54 -7.58 4.02 -15.53
CA ASP A 54 -7.51 4.62 -16.87
C ASP A 54 -6.48 3.87 -17.73
N THR A 55 -6.90 3.34 -18.87
CA THR A 55 -6.02 2.59 -19.77
C THR A 55 -4.94 3.47 -20.40
N GLY A 56 -5.25 4.74 -20.66
CA GLY A 56 -4.28 5.74 -21.11
C GLY A 56 -3.19 5.98 -20.07
N TYR A 57 -3.52 6.00 -18.78
CA TYR A 57 -2.52 6.08 -17.70
C TYR A 57 -1.63 4.83 -17.71
N VAL A 58 -2.22 3.63 -17.79
CA VAL A 58 -1.45 2.38 -17.89
C VAL A 58 -0.49 2.41 -19.08
N ILE A 59 -0.95 2.83 -20.25
CA ILE A 59 -0.11 3.00 -21.45
C ILE A 59 0.95 4.09 -21.25
N ALA A 60 0.64 5.16 -20.51
CA ALA A 60 1.60 6.22 -20.21
C ALA A 60 2.80 5.71 -19.41
N THR A 61 2.59 4.77 -18.49
CA THR A 61 3.68 4.16 -17.69
C THR A 61 4.76 3.49 -18.55
N GLN A 62 4.45 3.08 -19.79
CA GLN A 62 5.44 2.48 -20.70
C GLN A 62 6.55 3.46 -21.09
N ALA A 63 6.29 4.78 -21.10
CA ALA A 63 7.31 5.79 -21.35
C ALA A 63 8.39 5.84 -20.24
N PHE A 64 8.07 5.25 -19.08
CA PHE A 64 8.93 5.17 -17.90
C PHE A 64 9.34 3.73 -17.61
N ASP A 65 9.42 2.87 -18.63
CA ASP A 65 9.94 1.52 -18.45
C ASP A 65 11.35 1.54 -17.81
N SER A 66 11.59 0.66 -16.86
CA SER A 66 12.81 0.64 -16.02
C SER A 66 13.06 1.91 -15.16
N HIS A 67 12.08 2.81 -15.06
CA HIS A 67 12.10 4.00 -14.19
C HIS A 67 10.90 4.04 -13.23
N PHE A 68 9.80 3.37 -13.56
CA PHE A 68 8.56 3.39 -12.78
C PHE A 68 8.30 2.03 -12.14
N TYR A 69 7.97 2.06 -10.84
CA TYR A 69 7.56 0.88 -10.09
C TYR A 69 6.43 1.20 -9.11
N VAL A 70 5.52 0.25 -8.94
CA VAL A 70 4.51 0.30 -7.89
C VAL A 70 5.04 -0.33 -6.60
N LEU A 71 4.56 0.14 -5.46
CA LEU A 71 4.85 -0.38 -4.13
C LEU A 71 3.57 -0.32 -3.28
N THR A 72 2.82 -1.41 -3.28
CA THR A 72 1.48 -1.46 -2.69
C THR A 72 1.33 -2.57 -1.64
N ASN A 73 0.37 -2.37 -0.74
CA ASN A 73 -0.07 -3.43 0.19
C ASN A 73 -1.07 -4.37 -0.49
N GLY A 74 -1.78 -3.92 -1.53
CA GLY A 74 -2.61 -4.79 -2.36
C GLY A 74 -1.75 -5.81 -3.11
N GLU A 75 -2.40 -6.79 -3.75
CA GLU A 75 -1.69 -7.80 -4.55
C GLU A 75 -1.72 -7.45 -6.04
N HIS A 76 -0.74 -7.97 -6.78
CA HIS A 76 -0.78 -7.97 -8.24
C HIS A 76 -1.86 -8.94 -8.76
N ILE A 77 -1.91 -10.13 -8.18
CA ILE A 77 -2.82 -11.21 -8.57
C ILE A 77 -3.89 -11.50 -7.52
N GLY A 78 -4.70 -12.53 -7.76
CA GLY A 78 -5.87 -12.86 -6.96
C GLY A 78 -7.11 -12.10 -7.43
N GLU A 79 -8.27 -12.47 -6.88
CA GLU A 79 -9.58 -11.93 -7.28
C GLU A 79 -9.65 -10.39 -7.16
N ARG A 80 -8.93 -9.85 -6.17
CA ARG A 80 -8.86 -8.41 -5.86
C ARG A 80 -7.54 -7.75 -6.30
N GLY A 81 -6.69 -8.50 -7.00
CA GLY A 81 -5.40 -8.01 -7.47
C GLY A 81 -5.51 -6.97 -8.58
N VAL A 82 -4.49 -6.11 -8.71
CA VAL A 82 -4.50 -5.04 -9.72
C VAL A 82 -4.55 -5.57 -11.15
N ASN A 83 -4.00 -6.76 -11.41
CA ASN A 83 -4.00 -7.36 -12.74
C ASN A 83 -5.43 -7.55 -13.26
N GLY A 84 -6.33 -8.08 -12.44
CA GLY A 84 -7.72 -8.27 -12.85
C GLY A 84 -8.42 -6.94 -13.16
N ILE A 85 -8.06 -5.86 -12.48
CA ILE A 85 -8.58 -4.50 -12.76
C ILE A 85 -8.09 -4.02 -14.13
N ILE A 86 -6.79 -4.19 -14.42
CA ILE A 86 -6.19 -3.82 -15.71
C ILE A 86 -6.79 -4.67 -16.84
N GLU A 87 -6.88 -5.99 -16.68
CA GLU A 87 -7.47 -6.90 -17.67
C GLU A 87 -8.91 -6.51 -18.02
N ARG A 88 -9.72 -6.14 -17.01
CA ARG A 88 -11.09 -5.63 -17.21
C ARG A 88 -11.10 -4.30 -17.96
N ALA A 89 -10.21 -3.37 -17.60
CA ALA A 89 -10.12 -2.06 -18.25
C ALA A 89 -9.76 -2.17 -19.74
N PHE A 90 -8.91 -3.13 -20.13
CA PHE A 90 -8.55 -3.41 -21.52
C PHE A 90 -9.50 -4.39 -22.23
N ALA A 91 -10.43 -5.01 -21.50
CA ALA A 91 -11.32 -6.08 -21.97
C ALA A 91 -10.61 -7.27 -22.66
N ASN A 92 -9.29 -7.45 -22.42
CA ASN A 92 -8.49 -8.50 -23.05
C ASN A 92 -7.18 -8.77 -22.30
N ALA A 93 -7.15 -9.84 -21.49
CA ALA A 93 -5.98 -10.22 -20.71
C ALA A 93 -4.76 -10.64 -21.56
N VAL A 94 -4.98 -11.22 -22.74
CA VAL A 94 -3.91 -11.62 -23.66
C VAL A 94 -3.17 -10.38 -24.15
N VAL A 95 -3.92 -9.37 -24.59
CA VAL A 95 -3.37 -8.08 -25.05
C VAL A 95 -2.60 -7.38 -23.94
N VAL A 96 -3.14 -7.36 -22.71
CA VAL A 96 -2.47 -6.76 -21.55
C VAL A 96 -1.09 -7.39 -21.34
N ARG A 97 -1.01 -8.72 -21.39
CA ARG A 97 0.24 -9.44 -21.20
C ARG A 97 1.23 -9.24 -22.35
N GLU A 98 0.79 -9.45 -23.58
CA GLU A 98 1.63 -9.38 -24.79
C GLU A 98 2.20 -7.97 -25.01
N GLN A 99 1.43 -6.94 -24.68
CA GLN A 99 1.85 -5.54 -24.84
C GLN A 99 2.55 -4.96 -23.60
N GLY A 100 2.69 -5.73 -22.52
CA GLY A 100 3.40 -5.26 -21.32
C GLY A 100 2.64 -4.17 -20.55
N HIS A 101 1.32 -4.31 -20.41
CA HIS A 101 0.45 -3.33 -19.74
C HIS A 101 0.28 -3.59 -18.24
N TYR A 102 0.87 -4.64 -17.67
CA TYR A 102 0.89 -4.76 -16.22
C TYR A 102 1.80 -3.70 -15.59
N LEU A 103 1.41 -3.25 -14.40
CA LEU A 103 2.23 -2.31 -13.63
C LEU A 103 3.36 -3.09 -12.94
N PRO A 104 4.63 -2.79 -13.23
CA PRO A 104 5.76 -3.49 -12.64
C PRO A 104 6.03 -2.98 -11.23
N GLY A 105 6.59 -3.81 -10.36
CA GLY A 105 6.96 -3.41 -9.00
C GLY A 105 6.62 -4.44 -7.94
N LEU A 106 6.51 -3.97 -6.71
CA LEU A 106 6.26 -4.79 -5.53
C LEU A 106 4.84 -4.59 -5.01
N ALA A 107 4.20 -5.71 -4.71
CA ALA A 107 2.88 -5.81 -4.11
C ALA A 107 2.97 -6.65 -2.83
N ALA A 108 1.83 -6.83 -2.15
CA ALA A 108 1.71 -7.55 -0.89
C ALA A 108 2.69 -7.04 0.19
N GLY A 109 2.89 -5.72 0.28
CA GLY A 109 3.82 -5.14 1.25
C GLY A 109 5.30 -5.43 0.93
N GLY A 110 5.63 -5.78 -0.32
CA GLY A 110 7.01 -5.93 -0.76
C GLY A 110 7.44 -7.35 -1.14
N VAL A 111 6.59 -8.36 -0.92
CA VAL A 111 6.95 -9.77 -1.12
C VAL A 111 6.47 -10.34 -2.46
N GLN A 112 5.69 -9.60 -3.24
CA GLN A 112 5.23 -10.05 -4.56
C GLN A 112 5.77 -9.13 -5.65
N TRP A 113 6.79 -9.59 -6.36
CA TRP A 113 7.38 -8.87 -7.50
C TRP A 113 6.65 -9.23 -8.80
N GLN A 114 6.43 -8.24 -9.66
CA GLN A 114 5.88 -8.41 -10.99
C GLN A 114 6.64 -7.60 -12.07
N THR A 115 6.82 -8.20 -13.25
CA THR A 115 7.25 -7.49 -14.48
C THR A 115 6.07 -6.99 -15.30
N ARG A 116 6.34 -6.16 -16.32
CA ARG A 116 5.28 -5.65 -17.23
C ARG A 116 4.54 -6.75 -17.98
N GLN A 117 5.17 -7.91 -18.18
CA GLN A 117 4.61 -9.09 -18.82
C GLN A 117 3.87 -10.02 -17.84
N GLY A 118 3.73 -9.61 -16.57
CA GLY A 118 3.04 -10.40 -15.55
C GLY A 118 3.88 -11.58 -15.04
N GLU A 119 5.20 -11.55 -15.22
CA GLU A 119 6.08 -12.56 -14.63
C GLU A 119 6.23 -12.27 -13.14
N LEU A 120 5.91 -13.26 -12.32
CA LEU A 120 5.87 -13.13 -10.87
C LEU A 120 7.10 -13.77 -10.22
N ALA A 121 7.54 -13.16 -9.13
CA ALA A 121 8.45 -13.76 -8.17
C ALA A 121 8.01 -13.37 -6.75
N HIS A 122 8.44 -14.14 -5.76
CA HIS A 122 8.18 -13.84 -4.36
C HIS A 122 9.49 -13.69 -3.56
N PRO A 123 10.18 -12.54 -3.65
CA PRO A 123 11.49 -12.36 -3.04
C PRO A 123 11.44 -12.57 -1.53
N GLY A 124 12.32 -13.43 -1.01
CA GLY A 124 12.37 -13.76 0.43
C GLY A 124 11.26 -14.67 0.92
N VAL A 125 10.42 -15.22 0.03
CA VAL A 125 9.36 -16.16 0.37
C VAL A 125 9.68 -17.53 -0.21
N SER A 126 9.65 -18.54 0.65
CA SER A 126 9.88 -19.93 0.29
C SER A 126 8.63 -20.56 -0.35
N VAL A 127 8.85 -21.65 -1.11
CA VAL A 127 7.75 -22.46 -1.67
C VAL A 127 6.88 -23.04 -0.55
N ALA A 128 7.48 -23.42 0.58
CA ALA A 128 6.74 -23.95 1.73
C ALA A 128 5.82 -22.90 2.36
N GLU A 129 6.27 -21.64 2.47
CA GLU A 129 5.42 -20.55 2.96
C GLU A 129 4.21 -20.33 2.03
N LEU A 130 4.43 -20.26 0.71
CA LEU A 130 3.34 -20.09 -0.26
C LEU A 130 2.36 -21.27 -0.25
N ALA A 131 2.87 -22.50 -0.18
CA ALA A 131 2.04 -23.70 -0.11
C ALA A 131 1.21 -23.76 1.18
N PHE A 132 1.71 -23.21 2.29
CA PHE A 132 0.94 -23.09 3.52
C PHE A 132 -0.19 -22.07 3.36
N LEU A 133 0.10 -20.88 2.81
CA LEU A 133 -0.89 -19.81 2.59
C LEU A 133 -2.03 -20.24 1.65
N GLU A 134 -1.71 -21.01 0.61
CA GLU A 134 -2.69 -21.53 -0.36
C GLU A 134 -3.80 -22.36 0.31
N GLN A 135 -3.52 -23.00 1.45
CA GLN A 135 -4.48 -23.83 2.18
C GLN A 135 -5.42 -23.01 3.08
N VAL A 136 -5.01 -21.81 3.49
CA VAL A 136 -5.72 -20.99 4.49
C VAL A 136 -7.17 -20.66 4.09
N PRO A 137 -7.49 -20.24 2.85
CA PRO A 137 -8.87 -19.97 2.45
C PRO A 137 -9.81 -21.16 2.62
N ASP A 138 -9.36 -22.38 2.29
CA ASP A 138 -10.18 -23.57 2.45
C ASP A 138 -10.39 -23.94 3.92
N ARG A 139 -9.38 -23.71 4.76
CA ARG A 139 -9.49 -23.86 6.22
C ARG A 139 -10.50 -22.88 6.81
N ILE A 140 -10.50 -21.63 6.34
CA ILE A 140 -11.53 -20.63 6.70
C ILE A 140 -12.91 -21.12 6.30
N ARG A 141 -13.11 -21.55 5.04
CA ARG A 141 -14.42 -22.04 4.56
C ARG A 141 -14.90 -23.24 5.36
N GLN A 142 -14.02 -24.20 5.65
CA GLN A 142 -14.35 -25.38 6.45
C GLN A 142 -14.77 -25.00 7.87
N CYS A 143 -14.01 -24.10 8.51
CA CYS A 143 -14.31 -23.60 9.84
C CYS A 143 -15.68 -22.90 9.89
N LEU A 144 -15.98 -22.03 8.91
CA LEU A 144 -17.27 -21.34 8.81
C LEU A 144 -18.44 -22.32 8.62
N ARG A 145 -18.28 -23.35 7.77
CA ARG A 145 -19.31 -24.40 7.59
C ARG A 145 -19.56 -25.17 8.88
N GLN A 146 -18.49 -25.56 9.58
CA GLN A 146 -18.58 -26.28 10.85
C GLN A 146 -19.24 -25.43 11.93
N PHE A 147 -18.87 -24.14 12.01
CA PHE A 147 -19.48 -23.18 12.92
C PHE A 147 -20.98 -23.07 12.64
N ALA A 148 -21.36 -22.89 11.38
CA ALA A 148 -22.75 -22.74 10.98
C ALA A 148 -23.62 -23.95 11.35
N GLN A 149 -23.08 -25.16 11.18
CA GLN A 149 -23.72 -26.41 11.58
C GLN A 149 -23.85 -26.53 13.09
N THR A 150 -22.79 -26.20 13.84
CA THR A 150 -22.74 -26.36 15.31
C THR A 150 -23.67 -25.37 16.02
N GLN A 151 -23.70 -24.12 15.55
CA GLN A 151 -24.56 -23.07 16.11
C GLN A 151 -25.99 -23.10 15.57
N HIS A 152 -26.31 -24.02 14.65
CA HIS A 152 -27.62 -24.13 14.00
C HIS A 152 -28.11 -22.77 13.45
N LEU A 153 -27.24 -22.09 12.69
CA LEU A 153 -27.54 -20.74 12.21
C LEU A 153 -28.87 -20.71 11.44
N PRO A 154 -29.75 -19.73 11.68
CA PRO A 154 -31.05 -19.62 11.03
C PRO A 154 -30.94 -19.03 9.61
N LEU A 155 -29.95 -19.48 8.82
CA LEU A 155 -29.72 -19.04 7.45
C LEU A 155 -30.11 -20.16 6.49
N ASP A 156 -30.76 -19.80 5.37
CA ASP A 156 -30.98 -20.75 4.29
C ASP A 156 -29.64 -21.14 3.62
N SER A 157 -29.63 -22.26 2.91
CA SER A 157 -28.42 -22.81 2.30
C SER A 157 -27.74 -21.87 1.30
N THR A 158 -28.52 -21.07 0.57
CA THR A 158 -28.00 -20.15 -0.44
C THR A 158 -27.33 -18.95 0.23
N THR A 159 -28.00 -18.35 1.22
CA THR A 159 -27.45 -17.25 2.01
C THR A 159 -26.18 -17.67 2.75
N LEU A 160 -26.19 -18.85 3.37
CA LEU A 160 -25.03 -19.37 4.09
C LEU A 160 -23.81 -19.56 3.17
N GLU A 161 -24.00 -20.20 2.01
CA GLU A 161 -22.88 -20.42 1.09
C GLU A 161 -22.35 -19.10 0.52
N ASN A 162 -23.23 -18.13 0.22
CA ASN A 162 -22.81 -16.80 -0.17
C ASN A 162 -21.95 -16.13 0.91
N CYS A 163 -22.38 -16.18 2.19
CA CYS A 163 -21.59 -15.65 3.30
C CYS A 163 -20.20 -16.32 3.36
N ILE A 164 -20.14 -17.66 3.27
CA ILE A 164 -18.87 -18.40 3.32
C ILE A 164 -17.92 -18.01 2.18
N GLN A 165 -18.44 -17.94 0.95
CA GLN A 165 -17.61 -17.61 -0.22
C GLN A 165 -17.08 -16.18 -0.14
N SER A 166 -17.92 -15.23 0.25
CA SER A 166 -17.49 -13.83 0.43
C SER A 166 -16.53 -13.64 1.61
N SER A 167 -16.55 -14.54 2.60
CA SER A 167 -15.69 -14.44 3.78
C SER A 167 -14.28 -14.96 3.57
N ALA A 168 -14.05 -15.96 2.72
CA ALA A 168 -12.74 -16.56 2.53
C ALA A 168 -12.00 -15.96 1.33
N LEU A 169 -11.23 -14.91 1.58
CA LEU A 169 -10.49 -14.17 0.56
C LEU A 169 -9.16 -14.86 0.25
N ALA A 170 -9.02 -15.34 -0.98
CA ALA A 170 -7.86 -16.10 -1.45
C ALA A 170 -6.73 -15.20 -1.99
N ASN A 171 -6.37 -14.20 -1.20
CA ASN A 171 -5.14 -13.42 -1.39
C ASN A 171 -3.92 -14.35 -1.22
N VAL A 172 -2.94 -14.28 -2.12
CA VAL A 172 -1.80 -15.22 -2.19
C VAL A 172 -0.83 -15.03 -1.03
N ALA A 173 -0.58 -13.78 -0.64
CA ALA A 173 0.39 -13.42 0.39
C ALA A 173 -0.27 -12.99 1.71
N SER A 174 -1.58 -12.73 1.67
CA SER A 174 -2.38 -12.34 2.84
C SER A 174 -3.80 -12.92 2.84
N PRO A 175 -3.99 -14.25 2.78
CA PRO A 175 -5.31 -14.88 2.92
C PRO A 175 -6.10 -14.27 4.09
N THR A 176 -7.36 -13.91 3.85
CA THR A 176 -8.14 -13.14 4.82
C THR A 176 -9.50 -13.77 5.06
N ALA A 177 -9.91 -13.87 6.33
CA ALA A 177 -11.31 -14.08 6.68
C ALA A 177 -11.99 -12.71 6.89
N ASN A 178 -12.96 -12.37 6.04
CA ASN A 178 -13.78 -11.16 6.15
C ASN A 178 -15.18 -11.52 6.65
N LEU A 179 -15.56 -11.05 7.84
CA LEU A 179 -16.84 -11.38 8.48
C LEU A 179 -17.95 -10.37 8.20
N ASN A 180 -17.77 -9.39 7.30
CA ASN A 180 -18.78 -8.36 7.06
C ASN A 180 -20.12 -8.95 6.61
N THR A 181 -20.11 -9.95 5.73
CA THR A 181 -21.32 -10.62 5.25
C THR A 181 -22.03 -11.39 6.37
N PHE A 182 -21.27 -12.07 7.24
CA PHE A 182 -21.83 -12.73 8.43
C PHE A 182 -22.37 -11.72 9.45
N HIS A 183 -21.70 -10.59 9.66
CA HIS A 183 -22.18 -9.53 10.54
C HIS A 183 -23.55 -9.03 10.10
N SER A 184 -23.72 -8.77 8.81
CA SER A 184 -25.03 -8.38 8.25
C SER A 184 -26.07 -9.51 8.35
N ALA A 185 -25.70 -10.76 8.09
CA ALA A 185 -26.61 -11.90 8.15
C ALA A 185 -27.05 -12.25 9.58
N LEU A 186 -26.22 -11.96 10.57
CA LEU A 186 -26.46 -12.21 12.00
C LEU A 186 -26.89 -10.94 12.75
N ALA A 187 -27.37 -9.92 12.04
CA ALA A 187 -27.80 -8.66 12.64
C ALA A 187 -28.84 -8.91 13.76
N GLY A 188 -28.51 -8.48 14.98
CA GLY A 188 -29.34 -8.68 16.17
C GLY A 188 -28.97 -9.90 17.01
N ASP A 189 -28.21 -10.86 16.48
CA ASP A 189 -27.68 -12.01 17.24
C ASP A 189 -26.18 -11.83 17.57
N HIS A 190 -25.95 -10.91 18.50
CA HIS A 190 -24.61 -10.50 18.93
C HIS A 190 -23.82 -11.65 19.56
N ASN A 191 -24.48 -12.57 20.26
CA ASN A 191 -23.79 -13.68 20.93
C ASN A 191 -23.22 -14.65 19.90
N THR A 192 -24.00 -14.98 18.87
CA THR A 192 -23.55 -15.85 17.79
C THR A 192 -22.45 -15.18 16.96
N TYR A 193 -22.57 -13.89 16.66
CA TYR A 193 -21.52 -13.17 15.94
C TYR A 193 -20.21 -13.04 16.74
N LEU A 194 -20.29 -12.79 18.05
CA LEU A 194 -19.13 -12.80 18.94
C LEU A 194 -18.46 -14.18 18.97
N ALA A 195 -19.25 -15.26 19.07
CA ALA A 195 -18.73 -16.62 19.02
C ALA A 195 -18.04 -16.93 17.68
N LEU A 196 -18.53 -16.36 16.57
CA LEU A 196 -17.90 -16.47 15.26
C LEU A 196 -16.52 -15.77 15.24
N GLN A 197 -16.40 -14.57 15.80
CA GLN A 197 -15.11 -13.87 15.90
C GLN A 197 -14.10 -14.67 16.72
N GLN A 198 -14.51 -15.23 17.86
CA GLN A 198 -13.66 -16.08 18.70
C GLN A 198 -13.25 -17.37 17.99
N THR A 199 -14.18 -17.97 17.23
CA THR A 199 -13.90 -19.16 16.41
C THR A 199 -12.87 -18.84 15.34
N MET A 200 -12.99 -17.69 14.68
CA MET A 200 -12.03 -17.27 13.65
C MET A 200 -10.67 -16.95 14.26
N GLN A 201 -10.61 -16.27 15.41
CA GLN A 201 -9.37 -16.06 16.15
C GLN A 201 -8.67 -17.38 16.48
N SER A 202 -9.42 -18.36 17.03
CA SER A 202 -8.87 -19.67 17.36
C SER A 202 -8.37 -20.43 16.13
N LEU A 203 -9.00 -20.26 14.96
CA LEU A 203 -8.48 -20.81 13.71
C LEU A 203 -7.13 -20.17 13.36
N MET A 204 -7.01 -18.84 13.47
CA MET A 204 -5.75 -18.14 13.17
C MET A 204 -4.61 -18.59 14.10
N ASP A 205 -4.87 -18.76 15.39
CA ASP A 205 -3.90 -19.27 16.36
C ASP A 205 -3.50 -20.72 16.05
N THR A 206 -4.47 -21.53 15.63
CA THR A 206 -4.22 -22.91 15.18
C THR A 206 -3.32 -22.92 13.95
N LEU A 207 -3.59 -22.07 12.95
CA LEU A 207 -2.78 -21.95 11.74
C LEU A 207 -1.34 -21.49 12.07
N LEU A 208 -1.15 -20.54 13.01
CA LEU A 208 0.19 -20.15 13.46
C LEU A 208 0.93 -21.33 14.12
N THR A 209 0.23 -22.13 14.93
CA THR A 209 0.80 -23.31 15.59
C THR A 209 1.16 -24.39 14.56
N GLU A 210 0.26 -24.72 13.63
CA GLU A 210 0.49 -25.68 12.55
C GLU A 210 1.65 -25.24 11.65
N ALA A 211 1.77 -23.93 11.36
CA ALA A 211 2.92 -23.39 10.63
C ALA A 211 4.23 -23.60 11.42
N ALA A 212 4.24 -23.33 12.72
CA ALA A 212 5.41 -23.56 13.57
C ALA A 212 5.83 -25.03 13.61
N GLU A 213 4.88 -25.96 13.68
CA GLU A 213 5.13 -27.41 13.60
C GLU A 213 5.73 -27.84 12.26
N GLN A 214 5.43 -27.11 11.18
CA GLN A 214 6.03 -27.31 9.85
C GLN A 214 7.38 -26.57 9.66
N GLY A 215 7.92 -25.96 10.72
CA GLY A 215 9.17 -25.20 10.67
C GLY A 215 9.04 -23.77 10.13
N LEU A 216 7.81 -23.24 10.09
CA LEU A 216 7.47 -21.90 9.58
C LEU A 216 7.07 -20.92 10.71
N GLY A 217 7.54 -21.13 11.93
CA GLY A 217 7.08 -20.39 13.12
C GLY A 217 7.25 -18.87 13.05
N ASP A 218 8.29 -18.39 12.36
CA ASP A 218 8.58 -16.96 12.17
C ASP A 218 8.11 -16.42 10.81
N ALA A 219 7.43 -17.25 10.01
CA ALA A 219 7.00 -16.88 8.67
C ALA A 219 5.78 -15.97 8.68
N PHE A 220 4.86 -16.17 9.63
CA PHE A 220 3.53 -15.58 9.58
C PHE A 220 3.20 -14.76 10.83
N PHE A 221 2.19 -13.91 10.68
CA PHE A 221 1.49 -13.22 11.76
C PHE A 221 0.04 -12.96 11.35
N VAL A 222 -0.79 -12.56 12.31
CA VAL A 222 -2.19 -12.24 12.06
C VAL A 222 -2.39 -10.73 12.24
N HIS A 223 -2.98 -10.09 11.24
CA HIS A 223 -3.44 -8.71 11.33
C HIS A 223 -4.96 -8.69 11.51
N TYR A 224 -5.42 -7.95 12.52
CA TYR A 224 -6.84 -7.76 12.80
C TYR A 224 -7.25 -6.35 12.39
N ALA A 225 -8.36 -6.22 11.65
CA ALA A 225 -8.92 -4.92 11.28
C ALA A 225 -10.42 -4.84 11.62
N PRO A 226 -10.84 -3.83 12.42
CA PRO A 226 -10.03 -3.00 13.32
C PRO A 226 -9.41 -3.82 14.49
N ASN A 227 -8.39 -3.26 15.19
CA ASN A 227 -7.74 -3.89 16.36
C ASN A 227 -7.60 -2.93 17.57
N HIS A 228 -7.23 -3.46 18.73
CA HIS A 228 -6.94 -2.71 19.97
C HIS A 228 -5.44 -2.35 20.12
N GLY A 229 -4.68 -2.34 19.02
CA GLY A 229 -3.24 -2.16 19.03
C GLY A 229 -2.50 -3.48 19.27
N ARG A 230 -1.36 -3.41 19.96
CA ARG A 230 -0.50 -4.56 20.25
C ARG A 230 -0.34 -4.78 21.74
N ASP A 231 -0.21 -6.04 22.14
CA ASP A 231 0.08 -6.44 23.51
C ASP A 231 1.57 -6.31 23.87
N GLU A 232 1.92 -6.71 25.10
CA GLU A 232 3.30 -6.68 25.61
C GLU A 232 4.26 -7.61 24.85
N THR A 233 3.72 -8.60 24.11
CA THR A 233 4.49 -9.50 23.25
C THR A 233 4.62 -8.98 21.81
N GLY A 234 4.00 -7.83 21.52
CA GLY A 234 3.97 -7.23 20.19
C GLY A 234 2.95 -7.86 19.24
N GLN A 235 2.06 -8.73 19.73
CA GLN A 235 0.98 -9.32 18.94
C GLN A 235 -0.24 -8.42 18.90
N GLU A 236 -0.98 -8.41 17.78
CA GLU A 236 -2.17 -7.59 17.68
C GLU A 236 -3.31 -8.12 18.56
N VAL A 237 -3.98 -7.20 19.25
CA VAL A 237 -5.11 -7.54 20.12
C VAL A 237 -6.41 -7.37 19.33
N ILE A 238 -7.16 -8.46 19.19
CA ILE A 238 -8.47 -8.46 18.55
C ILE A 238 -9.44 -7.50 19.26
N TRP A 239 -10.27 -6.81 18.48
CA TRP A 239 -11.38 -6.02 19.00
C TRP A 239 -12.69 -6.79 18.82
N LEU A 240 -13.12 -7.52 19.85
CA LEU A 240 -14.36 -8.28 19.79
C LEU A 240 -15.60 -7.35 19.75
N SER A 241 -16.67 -7.79 19.09
CA SER A 241 -17.92 -7.06 18.97
C SER A 241 -18.53 -6.77 20.35
N GLN A 242 -19.02 -5.54 20.55
CA GLN A 242 -19.68 -5.12 21.79
C GLN A 242 -20.91 -4.28 21.46
N GLY A 243 -22.09 -4.69 21.94
CA GLY A 243 -23.34 -4.01 21.59
C GLY A 243 -23.50 -3.92 20.06
N GLU A 244 -23.87 -2.75 19.54
CA GLU A 244 -24.08 -2.55 18.10
C GLU A 244 -22.78 -2.43 17.27
N GLU A 245 -21.60 -2.46 17.90
CA GLU A 245 -20.32 -2.38 17.18
C GLU A 245 -19.88 -3.75 16.67
N SER A 246 -19.51 -3.81 15.38
CA SER A 246 -19.06 -5.06 14.72
C SER A 246 -17.72 -5.59 15.23
N GLY A 247 -16.90 -4.78 15.91
CA GLY A 247 -15.51 -5.14 16.22
C GLY A 247 -14.70 -5.50 14.97
N THR A 248 -13.70 -6.37 15.13
CA THR A 248 -12.84 -6.93 14.08
C THR A 248 -13.66 -7.71 13.06
N THR A 249 -13.61 -7.28 11.81
CA THR A 249 -14.26 -7.98 10.70
C THR A 249 -13.26 -8.63 9.77
N ASP A 250 -12.02 -8.15 9.74
CA ASP A 250 -10.94 -8.71 8.91
C ASP A 250 -9.89 -9.43 9.77
N PHE A 251 -9.64 -10.70 9.43
CA PHE A 251 -8.63 -11.56 10.04
C PHE A 251 -7.65 -11.97 8.93
N GLN A 252 -6.55 -11.23 8.79
CA GLN A 252 -5.60 -11.42 7.70
C GLN A 252 -4.42 -12.25 8.20
N PHE A 253 -4.20 -13.41 7.57
CA PHE A 253 -3.05 -14.26 7.85
C PHE A 253 -1.93 -13.91 6.88
N MET A 254 -0.87 -13.26 7.36
CA MET A 254 0.08 -12.54 6.51
C MET A 254 1.52 -13.02 6.70
N LEU A 255 2.32 -12.90 5.64
CA LEU A 255 3.77 -13.04 5.71
C LEU A 255 4.39 -11.93 6.56
N ARG A 256 5.18 -12.32 7.56
CA ARG A 256 5.90 -11.39 8.45
C ARG A 256 6.89 -10.54 7.66
N GLY A 257 7.14 -9.31 8.10
CA GLY A 257 8.19 -8.46 7.53
C GLY A 257 7.90 -7.87 6.14
N ALA A 258 6.69 -8.06 5.61
CA ALA A 258 6.19 -7.32 4.45
C ALA A 258 5.91 -5.85 4.84
N ILE A 259 6.95 -5.02 4.81
CA ILE A 259 6.85 -3.57 5.07
C ILE A 259 7.22 -2.79 3.80
N LYS A 260 6.39 -1.79 3.44
CA LYS A 260 6.57 -0.97 2.24
C LYS A 260 7.93 -0.28 2.24
N GLU A 261 8.40 0.20 3.38
CA GLU A 261 9.68 0.90 3.55
C GLU A 261 10.85 0.09 3.00
N ALA A 262 10.96 -1.18 3.38
CA ALA A 262 12.00 -2.06 2.86
C ALA A 262 11.87 -2.29 1.34
N GLY A 263 10.65 -2.24 0.82
CA GLY A 263 10.37 -2.30 -0.62
C GLY A 263 11.03 -1.16 -1.40
N VAL A 264 11.19 0.02 -0.80
CA VAL A 264 11.92 1.15 -1.42
C VAL A 264 13.36 0.76 -1.70
N LEU A 265 14.06 0.16 -0.73
CA LEU A 265 15.46 -0.25 -0.88
C LEU A 265 15.58 -1.43 -1.85
N ALA A 266 14.64 -2.37 -1.85
CA ALA A 266 14.62 -3.45 -2.82
C ALA A 266 14.48 -2.93 -4.26
N LEU A 267 13.58 -1.97 -4.49
CA LEU A 267 13.41 -1.30 -5.79
C LEU A 267 14.63 -0.48 -6.17
N LEU A 268 15.20 0.30 -5.24
CA LEU A 268 16.41 1.08 -5.46
C LEU A 268 17.61 0.18 -5.81
N ASN A 269 17.84 -0.90 -5.06
CA ASN A 269 18.91 -1.86 -5.31
C ASN A 269 18.79 -2.49 -6.71
N ARG A 270 17.56 -2.85 -7.12
CA ARG A 270 17.28 -3.37 -8.47
C ARG A 270 17.50 -2.32 -9.56
N TYR A 271 16.99 -1.11 -9.35
CA TYR A 271 17.16 0.01 -10.27
C TYR A 271 18.63 0.38 -10.47
N TYR A 272 19.41 0.36 -9.38
CA TYR A 272 20.84 0.64 -9.38
C TYR A 272 21.60 -0.43 -10.17
N ALA A 273 21.25 -1.71 -9.98
CA ALA A 273 21.84 -2.81 -10.74
C ALA A 273 21.54 -2.76 -12.23
N GLN A 274 20.35 -2.30 -12.64
CA GLN A 274 20.03 -2.10 -14.06
C GLN A 274 20.93 -1.08 -14.74
N ARG A 275 21.50 -0.12 -13.99
CA ARG A 275 22.35 0.96 -14.53
C ARG A 275 23.83 0.72 -14.38
N THR A 276 24.24 0.09 -13.28
CA THR A 276 25.65 -0.08 -12.94
C THR A 276 26.14 -1.52 -13.12
N GLY A 277 25.23 -2.48 -13.26
CA GLY A 277 25.54 -3.91 -13.28
C GLY A 277 25.80 -4.51 -11.88
N THR A 278 25.70 -3.71 -10.80
CA THR A 278 25.98 -4.15 -9.43
C THR A 278 24.77 -3.98 -8.53
N TYR A 279 24.55 -4.92 -7.61
CA TYR A 279 23.53 -4.81 -6.56
C TYR A 279 24.21 -4.40 -5.25
N PRO A 280 24.15 -3.12 -4.83
CA PRO A 280 24.81 -2.65 -3.62
C PRO A 280 24.47 -3.44 -2.36
N LEU A 281 23.21 -3.89 -2.24
CA LEU A 281 22.72 -4.66 -1.09
C LEU A 281 22.75 -6.18 -1.34
N GLY A 282 23.31 -6.62 -2.47
CA GLY A 282 23.25 -8.00 -2.94
C GLY A 282 22.01 -8.31 -3.77
N LYS A 283 22.12 -9.28 -4.68
CA LYS A 283 21.06 -9.64 -5.65
C LYS A 283 19.79 -10.16 -4.97
N ASP A 284 19.95 -10.81 -3.81
CA ASP A 284 18.87 -11.47 -3.08
C ASP A 284 18.26 -10.58 -1.97
N PHE A 285 18.66 -9.30 -1.89
CA PHE A 285 18.08 -8.35 -0.94
C PHE A 285 16.58 -8.19 -1.18
N ASN A 286 15.81 -8.29 -0.10
CA ASN A 286 14.35 -8.25 -0.12
C ASN A 286 13.80 -7.76 1.24
N VAL A 287 12.50 -7.57 1.33
CA VAL A 287 11.86 -6.99 2.52
C VAL A 287 11.97 -7.85 3.78
N ARG A 288 12.20 -9.17 3.65
CA ARG A 288 12.32 -10.11 4.77
C ARG A 288 13.69 -10.07 5.45
N VAL A 289 14.72 -9.61 4.72
CA VAL A 289 16.10 -9.50 5.23
C VAL A 289 16.50 -8.06 5.56
N ALA A 290 15.66 -7.09 5.16
CA ALA A 290 15.87 -5.69 5.44
C ALA A 290 15.63 -5.38 6.93
N PRO A 291 16.36 -4.40 7.51
CA PRO A 291 16.06 -3.93 8.85
C PRO A 291 14.68 -3.25 8.89
N HIS A 292 13.99 -3.37 10.02
CA HIS A 292 12.70 -2.73 10.24
C HIS A 292 12.81 -1.29 10.78
N ASP A 293 13.99 -0.89 11.22
CA ASP A 293 14.25 0.44 11.77
C ASP A 293 14.58 1.44 10.66
N HIS A 294 13.97 2.63 10.73
CA HIS A 294 14.15 3.70 9.74
C HIS A 294 15.60 4.16 9.62
N GLN A 295 16.30 4.33 10.76
CA GLN A 295 17.69 4.77 10.74
C GLN A 295 18.60 3.69 10.15
N ALA A 296 18.36 2.42 10.46
CA ALA A 296 19.09 1.32 9.86
C ALA A 296 18.87 1.23 8.33
N LEU A 297 17.67 1.54 7.83
CA LEU A 297 17.41 1.62 6.39
C LEU A 297 18.20 2.75 5.72
N ILE A 298 18.28 3.94 6.34
CA ILE A 298 19.10 5.05 5.85
C ILE A 298 20.58 4.70 5.88
N GLN A 299 21.06 4.07 6.95
CA GLN A 299 22.45 3.65 7.08
C GLN A 299 22.87 2.68 5.97
N LEU A 300 22.01 1.71 5.62
CA LEU A 300 22.26 0.82 4.48
C LEU A 300 22.46 1.59 3.17
N VAL A 301 21.70 2.67 2.97
CA VAL A 301 21.84 3.48 1.77
C VAL A 301 23.17 4.24 1.78
N GLN A 302 23.54 4.84 2.90
CA GLN A 302 24.81 5.56 3.07
C GLN A 302 26.04 4.67 2.88
N ASP A 303 25.98 3.43 3.41
CA ASP A 303 27.13 2.54 3.43
C ASP A 303 27.39 1.88 2.07
N HIS A 304 26.35 1.70 1.25
CA HIS A 304 26.42 0.83 0.07
C HIS A 304 26.21 1.55 -1.27
N PHE A 305 25.54 2.69 -1.32
CA PHE A 305 25.23 3.36 -2.59
C PHE A 305 26.17 4.54 -2.85
N ASP A 306 26.74 4.60 -4.06
CA ASP A 306 27.49 5.78 -4.51
C ASP A 306 26.53 6.95 -4.79
N PRO A 307 26.64 8.08 -4.07
CA PRO A 307 25.80 9.25 -4.28
C PRO A 307 25.80 9.76 -5.73
N ALA A 308 26.93 9.63 -6.45
CA ALA A 308 27.03 10.11 -7.83
C ALA A 308 26.20 9.31 -8.83
N ALA A 309 25.86 8.06 -8.51
CA ALA A 309 25.04 7.18 -9.33
C ALA A 309 23.57 7.11 -8.86
N MET A 310 23.23 7.78 -7.76
CA MET A 310 21.87 7.77 -7.23
C MET A 310 20.87 8.42 -8.18
N PRO A 311 19.71 7.80 -8.41
CA PRO A 311 18.63 8.47 -9.13
C PRO A 311 18.01 9.56 -8.28
N LEU A 312 17.47 10.57 -8.96
CA LEU A 312 16.39 11.35 -8.36
C LEU A 312 15.21 10.42 -8.15
N MET A 313 14.74 10.31 -6.91
CA MET A 313 13.60 9.49 -6.55
C MET A 313 12.33 10.34 -6.41
N VAL A 314 11.23 9.84 -6.95
CA VAL A 314 9.89 10.41 -6.76
C VAL A 314 9.02 9.39 -6.05
N GLY A 315 8.62 9.72 -4.82
CA GLY A 315 7.68 8.92 -4.03
C GLY A 315 6.27 9.47 -4.17
N VAL A 316 5.28 8.64 -4.54
CA VAL A 316 3.89 9.08 -4.69
C VAL A 316 2.95 8.25 -3.82
N GLY A 317 2.15 8.92 -2.98
CA GLY A 317 1.16 8.26 -2.12
C GLY A 317 -0.05 9.14 -1.88
N ASP A 318 -1.08 8.56 -1.26
CA ASP A 318 -2.35 9.24 -0.98
C ASP A 318 -2.72 9.19 0.51
N THR A 319 -2.04 8.34 1.28
CA THR A 319 -2.41 8.04 2.67
C THR A 319 -1.35 8.54 3.65
N VAL A 320 -1.54 9.77 4.14
CA VAL A 320 -0.74 10.38 5.21
C VAL A 320 -1.69 11.01 6.23
N THR A 321 -1.55 10.66 7.51
CA THR A 321 -2.37 11.21 8.58
C THR A 321 -1.54 11.57 9.81
N SER A 322 -2.02 12.55 10.57
CA SER A 322 -1.56 12.79 11.93
C SER A 322 -2.71 13.25 12.83
N LYS A 323 -2.57 13.02 14.13
CA LYS A 323 -3.50 13.45 15.17
C LYS A 323 -2.70 13.82 16.41
N VAL A 324 -2.88 15.05 16.88
CA VAL A 324 -2.31 15.46 18.17
C VAL A 324 -3.27 15.07 19.28
N MET A 325 -2.73 14.41 20.30
CA MET A 325 -3.49 14.02 21.49
C MET A 325 -2.78 14.47 22.75
N GLU A 326 -3.53 14.74 23.81
CA GLU A 326 -2.96 14.93 25.14
C GLU A 326 -2.83 13.57 25.84
N VAL A 327 -1.59 13.18 26.12
CA VAL A 327 -1.26 11.96 26.87
C VAL A 327 -0.49 12.41 28.11
N GLN A 328 -1.05 12.15 29.31
CA GLN A 328 -0.43 12.54 30.58
C GLN A 328 -0.05 14.03 30.67
N GLY A 329 -0.87 14.91 30.07
CA GLY A 329 -0.64 16.36 30.04
C GLY A 329 0.41 16.83 29.02
N GLN A 330 0.96 15.93 28.20
CA GLN A 330 1.85 16.26 27.08
C GLN A 330 1.13 16.08 25.74
N ARG A 331 1.36 17.02 24.81
CA ARG A 331 0.89 16.88 23.43
C ARG A 331 1.79 15.91 22.69
N VAL A 332 1.21 14.79 22.27
CA VAL A 332 1.88 13.75 21.49
C VAL A 332 1.21 13.67 20.13
N ALA A 333 2.00 13.85 19.06
CA ALA A 333 1.54 13.63 17.70
C ALA A 333 1.58 12.12 17.39
N LYS A 334 0.42 11.52 17.16
CA LYS A 334 0.32 10.19 16.56
C LYS A 334 0.22 10.34 15.05
N ARG A 335 1.13 9.71 14.34
CA ARG A 335 1.28 9.83 12.89
C ARG A 335 1.09 8.47 12.24
N GLY A 336 0.47 8.44 11.07
CA GLY A 336 0.19 7.19 10.37
C GLY A 336 -0.16 7.41 8.91
N GLY A 337 -0.81 6.40 8.34
CA GLY A 337 -1.08 6.29 6.92
C GLY A 337 -0.15 5.28 6.25
N SER A 338 -0.71 4.48 5.35
CA SER A 338 -0.01 3.34 4.74
C SER A 338 1.19 3.76 3.90
N ASP A 339 1.21 5.00 3.40
CA ASP A 339 2.28 5.47 2.50
C ASP A 339 3.33 6.29 3.23
N ARG A 340 2.98 6.80 4.41
CA ARG A 340 3.76 7.76 5.17
C ARG A 340 5.23 7.35 5.29
N ASN A 341 5.49 6.14 5.74
CA ASN A 341 6.84 5.75 6.11
C ASN A 341 7.73 5.54 4.88
N PHE A 342 7.20 4.99 3.78
CA PHE A 342 8.01 4.84 2.56
C PHE A 342 8.27 6.21 1.90
N LEU A 343 7.30 7.13 1.93
CA LEU A 343 7.51 8.51 1.47
C LEU A 343 8.56 9.23 2.32
N HIS A 344 8.50 9.04 3.64
CA HIS A 344 9.49 9.59 4.57
C HIS A 344 10.89 9.03 4.31
N LEU A 345 11.00 7.73 4.02
CA LEU A 345 12.26 7.10 3.66
C LEU A 345 12.85 7.65 2.35
N ILE A 346 12.03 7.84 1.30
CA ILE A 346 12.46 8.45 0.04
C ILE A 346 12.99 9.87 0.27
N GLN A 347 12.29 10.67 1.08
CA GLN A 347 12.73 12.01 1.45
C GLN A 347 14.10 11.98 2.16
N ASP A 348 14.23 11.14 3.19
CA ASP A 348 15.44 11.12 4.01
C ASP A 348 16.64 10.53 3.25
N ILE A 349 16.43 9.60 2.32
CA ILE A 349 17.48 9.18 1.36
C ILE A 349 17.97 10.40 0.56
N GLY A 350 17.04 11.22 0.07
CA GLY A 350 17.37 12.42 -0.71
C GLY A 350 18.16 13.43 0.11
N ARG A 351 17.71 13.73 1.33
CA ARG A 351 18.43 14.62 2.25
C ARG A 351 19.83 14.11 2.59
N THR A 352 19.93 12.80 2.84
CA THR A 352 21.17 12.17 3.30
C THR A 352 22.24 12.13 2.22
N LEU A 353 21.86 11.91 0.96
CA LEU A 353 22.77 11.84 -0.17
C LEU A 353 22.79 13.12 -1.02
N GLU A 354 22.13 14.19 -0.54
CA GLU A 354 21.98 15.47 -1.24
C GLU A 354 21.38 15.32 -2.66
N VAL A 355 20.46 14.36 -2.81
CA VAL A 355 19.67 14.14 -4.02
C VAL A 355 18.32 14.82 -3.87
N GLY A 356 17.93 15.60 -4.87
CA GLY A 356 16.67 16.36 -4.89
C GLY A 356 15.40 15.52 -5.02
N ASN A 357 15.23 14.50 -4.18
CA ASN A 357 14.08 13.60 -4.17
C ASN A 357 12.78 14.36 -3.88
N VAL A 358 11.69 13.94 -4.52
CA VAL A 358 10.40 14.61 -4.44
C VAL A 358 9.35 13.67 -3.86
N VAL A 359 8.67 14.12 -2.80
CA VAL A 359 7.50 13.47 -2.23
C VAL A 359 6.24 14.11 -2.81
N THR A 360 5.42 13.32 -3.48
CA THR A 360 4.18 13.73 -4.11
C THR A 360 2.98 13.14 -3.38
N TYR A 361 2.00 13.97 -3.04
CA TYR A 361 0.78 13.55 -2.36
C TYR A 361 -0.46 13.79 -3.21
N ILE A 362 -1.30 12.76 -3.32
CA ILE A 362 -2.56 12.82 -4.05
C ILE A 362 -3.70 12.97 -3.05
N ASP A 363 -4.48 14.04 -3.14
CA ASP A 363 -5.66 14.18 -2.29
C ASP A 363 -6.84 13.39 -2.87
N SER A 364 -6.75 12.07 -2.73
CA SER A 364 -7.74 11.09 -3.17
C SER A 364 -8.98 11.03 -2.27
N SER A 365 -8.90 11.68 -1.11
CA SER A 365 -9.80 11.41 0.00
C SER A 365 -11.19 11.95 -0.21
N GLY A 366 -11.34 13.10 -0.90
CA GLY A 366 -12.62 13.78 -1.11
C GLY A 366 -13.45 14.04 0.16
N GLY A 367 -12.89 13.80 1.35
CA GLY A 367 -13.63 13.72 2.63
C GLY A 367 -14.43 12.43 2.88
N GLU A 368 -14.36 11.40 2.02
CA GLU A 368 -15.19 10.18 2.10
C GLU A 368 -14.77 9.20 3.21
N LEU A 369 -13.49 9.22 3.60
CA LEU A 369 -12.97 8.38 4.68
C LEU A 369 -12.88 9.17 5.99
N LYS A 370 -13.59 8.70 7.04
CA LYS A 370 -13.78 9.36 8.34
C LYS A 370 -12.51 9.90 9.03
N ASN A 371 -11.34 9.36 8.71
CA ASN A 371 -10.06 9.70 9.34
C ASN A 371 -9.09 10.49 8.44
N ARG A 372 -9.51 10.89 7.23
CA ARG A 372 -8.67 11.67 6.31
C ARG A 372 -9.13 13.13 6.28
N ARG A 373 -8.17 14.05 6.26
CA ARG A 373 -8.43 15.49 6.10
C ARG A 373 -8.03 15.90 4.68
N PRO A 374 -8.92 16.56 3.91
CA PRO A 374 -8.57 17.08 2.60
C PRO A 374 -7.60 18.27 2.75
N LEU A 375 -6.86 18.55 1.68
CA LEU A 375 -6.07 19.76 1.56
C LEU A 375 -6.98 20.98 1.64
N THR A 376 -6.55 22.02 2.35
CA THR A 376 -7.27 23.30 2.39
C THR A 376 -6.60 24.29 1.46
N ILE A 377 -7.36 24.82 0.50
CA ILE A 377 -6.86 25.75 -0.53
C ILE A 377 -7.48 27.13 -0.33
N GLU A 378 -6.64 28.15 -0.33
CA GLU A 378 -7.02 29.56 -0.37
C GLU A 378 -6.58 30.20 -1.69
N HIS A 379 -7.34 31.19 -2.18
CA HIS A 379 -6.91 32.00 -3.32
C HIS A 379 -6.24 33.28 -2.81
N ARG A 380 -4.91 33.34 -2.93
CA ARG A 380 -4.13 34.53 -2.58
C ARG A 380 -3.70 35.24 -3.85
N GLN A 381 -4.14 36.49 -4.01
CA GLN A 381 -3.86 37.30 -5.21
C GLN A 381 -4.25 36.58 -6.52
N GLY A 382 -5.36 35.82 -6.49
CA GLY A 382 -5.86 35.06 -7.64
C GLY A 382 -5.12 33.75 -7.95
N GLN A 383 -4.16 33.33 -7.11
CA GLN A 383 -3.48 32.05 -7.23
C GLN A 383 -3.90 31.09 -6.10
N PRO A 384 -4.16 29.80 -6.41
CA PRO A 384 -4.43 28.81 -5.39
C PRO A 384 -3.16 28.54 -4.56
N VAL A 385 -3.32 28.48 -3.25
CA VAL A 385 -2.25 28.16 -2.29
C VAL A 385 -2.81 27.19 -1.27
N VAL A 386 -2.08 26.12 -0.99
CA VAL A 386 -2.44 25.17 0.06
C VAL A 386 -2.02 25.75 1.42
N ILE A 387 -2.99 25.88 2.33
CA ILE A 387 -2.78 26.47 3.67
C ILE A 387 -2.80 25.44 4.78
N ALA A 388 -3.31 24.23 4.50
CA ALA A 388 -3.25 23.10 5.42
C ALA A 388 -3.18 21.79 4.63
N GLY A 389 -2.32 20.88 5.11
CA GLY A 389 -2.16 19.53 4.57
C GLY A 389 -3.09 18.50 5.20
N PRO A 390 -2.87 17.20 4.93
CA PRO A 390 -3.75 16.12 5.39
C PRO A 390 -3.57 15.74 6.87
N GLY A 391 -2.54 16.28 7.52
CA GLY A 391 -2.27 16.08 8.95
C GLY A 391 -3.11 16.99 9.86
N ASP A 392 -2.98 16.77 11.16
CA ASP A 392 -3.50 17.68 12.17
C ASP A 392 -2.71 19.01 12.14
N PRO A 393 -3.33 20.19 11.95
CA PRO A 393 -2.62 21.48 11.99
C PRO A 393 -1.88 21.75 13.30
N ALA A 394 -2.23 21.05 14.39
CA ALA A 394 -1.48 21.11 15.63
C ALA A 394 -0.13 20.36 15.59
N ASP A 395 0.08 19.46 14.63
CA ASP A 395 1.33 18.72 14.44
C ASP A 395 2.33 19.56 13.63
N GLN A 396 2.97 20.50 14.32
CA GLN A 396 3.95 21.42 13.73
C GLN A 396 5.36 20.81 13.57
N ALA A 397 5.55 19.55 13.99
CA ALA A 397 6.84 18.88 14.04
C ALA A 397 6.91 17.66 13.11
N ASP A 398 5.99 17.56 12.14
CA ASP A 398 5.97 16.44 11.19
C ASP A 398 7.24 16.46 10.33
N PRO A 399 8.11 15.42 10.39
CA PRO A 399 9.35 15.40 9.62
C PRO A 399 9.11 15.14 8.12
N LEU A 400 7.94 14.61 7.75
CA LEU A 400 7.55 14.39 6.36
C LEU A 400 7.08 15.69 5.73
N THR A 401 7.75 16.11 4.67
CA THR A 401 7.38 17.23 3.82
C THR A 401 6.77 16.69 2.54
N LEU A 402 5.52 17.10 2.25
CA LEU A 402 4.87 16.79 0.98
C LEU A 402 5.22 17.89 -0.01
N ASN A 403 6.10 17.61 -0.96
CA ASN A 403 6.68 18.61 -1.84
C ASN A 403 5.70 19.11 -2.90
N VAL A 404 5.06 18.18 -3.62
CA VAL A 404 4.07 18.46 -4.67
C VAL A 404 2.75 17.81 -4.28
N VAL A 405 1.65 18.52 -4.47
CA VAL A 405 0.32 17.99 -4.13
C VAL A 405 -0.69 18.14 -5.25
N PHE A 406 -1.58 17.16 -5.37
CA PHE A 406 -2.64 17.09 -6.36
C PHE A 406 -4.01 17.17 -5.67
N PRO A 407 -4.54 18.37 -5.43
CA PRO A 407 -5.85 18.54 -4.80
C PRO A 407 -7.01 18.09 -5.69
N GLY A 408 -6.81 17.98 -7.00
CA GLY A 408 -7.78 17.39 -7.93
C GLY A 408 -7.80 15.86 -7.90
N GLY A 409 -7.09 15.24 -6.96
CA GLY A 409 -7.06 13.80 -6.75
C GLY A 409 -6.33 13.03 -7.85
N TYR A 410 -6.62 11.74 -7.94
CA TYR A 410 -5.90 10.83 -8.83
C TYR A 410 -6.07 11.17 -10.31
N GLN A 411 -7.21 11.74 -10.72
CA GLN A 411 -7.41 12.13 -12.13
C GLN A 411 -6.45 13.25 -12.55
N GLU A 412 -6.24 14.25 -11.69
CA GLU A 412 -5.30 15.35 -11.95
C GLU A 412 -3.86 14.82 -12.06
N TYR A 413 -3.47 13.92 -11.15
CA TYR A 413 -2.17 13.26 -11.19
C TYR A 413 -1.99 12.41 -12.45
N CYS A 414 -2.96 11.56 -12.79
CA CYS A 414 -2.90 10.73 -13.99
C CYS A 414 -2.74 11.57 -15.25
N ALA A 415 -3.45 12.70 -15.37
CA ALA A 415 -3.33 13.61 -16.50
C ALA A 415 -1.94 14.26 -16.58
N ALA A 416 -1.38 14.71 -15.46
CA ALA A 416 -0.02 15.23 -15.40
C ALA A 416 1.01 14.16 -15.78
N PHE A 417 0.87 12.94 -15.26
CA PHE A 417 1.75 11.82 -15.57
C PHE A 417 1.70 11.44 -17.06
N GLN A 418 0.49 11.40 -17.66
CA GLN A 418 0.31 11.17 -19.10
C GLN A 418 1.00 12.26 -19.94
N THR A 419 0.91 13.52 -19.51
CA THR A 419 1.60 14.63 -20.17
C THR A 419 3.13 14.45 -20.09
N ALA A 420 3.66 14.08 -18.93
CA ALA A 420 5.09 13.79 -18.77
C ALA A 420 5.55 12.63 -19.67
N ALA A 421 4.74 11.57 -19.76
CA ALA A 421 5.01 10.42 -20.63
C ALA A 421 5.03 10.80 -22.12
N ALA A 422 4.12 11.67 -22.56
CA ALA A 422 4.09 12.17 -23.93
C ALA A 422 5.34 13.01 -24.23
N ASN A 423 5.71 13.91 -23.31
CA ASN A 423 6.92 14.75 -23.43
C ASN A 423 8.20 13.91 -23.49
N ARG A 424 8.28 12.85 -22.68
CA ARG A 424 9.44 11.94 -22.65
C ARG A 424 9.59 11.14 -23.94
N ARG A 425 8.49 10.66 -24.54
CA ARG A 425 8.51 9.93 -25.83
C ARG A 425 8.87 10.81 -27.03
N SER A 426 8.68 12.12 -26.89
CA SER A 426 8.92 13.08 -27.98
C SER A 426 10.39 13.52 -28.06
N ARG A 427 11.24 12.98 -27.19
CA ARG A 427 12.70 13.12 -27.16
C ARG A 427 13.33 11.84 -27.67
#